data_AF-A0A2A6JU76-F1
#
_entry.id   AF-A0A2A6JU76-F1
#
_cell.length_a   1.000
_cell.length_b   1.000
_cell.length_c   1.000
_cell.angle_alpha   90.00
_cell.angle_beta   90.00
_cell.angle_gamma   90.00
#
_symmetry.space_group_name_H-M   'P 1'
#
loop_
_entity.id
_entity.type
_entity.pdbx_description
1 polymer ?
#
loop_
_entity_poly.entity_id
_entity_poly.type
_entity_poly.pdbx_seq_one_letter_code
_entity_poly.pdbx_strand_id
1 'polypeptide(L)'
;MALFHQIKRVANPEDDLLRQQQRISDHIRKSGAEALLGKRGRKPDPNAKQLLTLRLDPQVIEYFRSTGEGWQTRMNEALRKAAGL
;
A
#
# COMPACT_ATOMS: atom_id res chain seq x y z
N MET A 1 35.59 -43.15 -48.04
CA MET A 1 34.40 -43.57 -48.83
C MET A 1 33.42 -44.19 -47.85
N ALA A 2 32.28 -43.67 -47.41
CA ALA A 2 31.53 -42.42 -47.47
C ALA A 2 30.46 -42.62 -46.33
N LEU A 3 30.26 -41.70 -45.37
CA LEU A 3 29.18 -40.69 -45.39
C LEU A 3 27.80 -41.33 -45.05
N PHE A 4 27.01 -41.00 -44.02
CA PHE A 4 26.43 -39.71 -43.62
C PHE A 4 25.80 -39.83 -42.21
N HIS A 5 26.14 -38.87 -41.33
CA HIS A 5 25.27 -38.04 -40.49
C HIS A 5 24.26 -38.66 -39.48
N GLN A 6 24.64 -38.55 -38.20
CA GLN A 6 24.05 -37.60 -37.24
C GLN A 6 22.60 -37.15 -37.53
N ILE A 7 21.62 -37.83 -36.95
CA ILE A 7 20.26 -37.31 -36.83
C ILE A 7 20.33 -36.10 -35.89
N LYS A 8 20.29 -34.89 -36.44
CA LYS A 8 20.15 -33.66 -35.65
C LYS A 8 18.81 -33.72 -34.94
N ARG A 9 18.86 -33.78 -33.60
CA ARG A 9 17.76 -33.46 -32.70
C ARG A 9 17.35 -32.01 -32.98
N VAL A 10 16.39 -31.82 -33.89
CA VAL A 10 15.81 -30.49 -34.17
C VAL A 10 15.02 -30.13 -32.92
N ALA A 11 15.43 -29.07 -32.21
CA ALA A 11 14.61 -28.51 -31.14
C ALA A 11 13.25 -28.13 -31.75
N ASN A 12 12.16 -28.63 -31.16
CA ASN A 12 10.82 -28.33 -31.63
C ASN A 12 10.55 -26.83 -31.35
N PRO A 13 10.21 -26.01 -32.36
CA PRO A 13 9.94 -24.58 -32.14
C PRO A 13 8.80 -24.32 -31.14
N GLU A 14 7.91 -25.30 -30.92
CA GLU A 14 6.89 -25.21 -29.87
C GLU A 14 7.48 -25.25 -28.44
N ASP A 15 8.61 -25.94 -28.25
CA ASP A 15 9.30 -25.98 -26.95
C ASP A 15 9.89 -24.62 -26.57
N ASP A 16 10.35 -23.85 -27.57
CA ASP A 16 10.87 -22.50 -27.36
C ASP A 16 9.75 -21.52 -26.98
N LEU A 17 8.57 -21.66 -27.60
CA LEU A 17 7.39 -20.87 -27.26
C LEU A 17 6.89 -21.18 -25.84
N LEU A 18 6.86 -22.46 -25.45
CA LEU A 18 6.48 -22.86 -24.09
C LEU A 18 7.47 -22.34 -23.04
N ARG A 19 8.77 -22.40 -23.33
CA ARG A 19 9.82 -21.82 -22.47
C ARG A 19 9.68 -20.31 -22.36
N GLN A 20 9.38 -19.62 -23.46
CA GLN A 20 9.18 -18.18 -23.46
C GLN A 20 7.94 -17.78 -22.65
N GLN A 21 6.82 -18.49 -22.85
CA GLN A 21 5.59 -18.26 -22.08
C GLN A 21 5.82 -18.50 -20.59
N GLN A 22 6.49 -19.60 -20.22
CA GLN A 22 6.79 -19.92 -18.82
C GLN A 22 7.63 -18.82 -18.16
N ARG A 23 8.66 -18.31 -18.86
CA ARG A 23 9.50 -17.22 -18.35
C ARG A 23 8.73 -15.92 -18.14
N ILE A 24 7.81 -15.59 -19.05
CA ILE A 24 6.94 -14.41 -18.92
C ILE A 24 6.01 -14.57 -17.72
N SER A 25 5.38 -15.74 -17.56
CA SER A 25 4.51 -16.04 -16.41
C SER A 25 5.25 -15.95 -15.08
N ASP A 26 6.46 -16.50 -15.02
CA ASP A 26 7.27 -16.48 -13.80
C ASP A 26 7.77 -15.06 -13.48
N HIS A 27 8.10 -14.26 -14.50
CA HIS A 27 8.48 -12.87 -14.34
C HIS A 27 7.33 -12.00 -13.82
N ILE A 28 6.11 -12.18 -14.35
CA ILE A 28 4.90 -11.50 -13.89
C ILE A 28 4.58 -11.90 -12.44
N ARG A 29 4.69 -13.19 -12.09
CA ARG A 29 4.46 -13.66 -10.72
C ARG A 29 5.46 -13.06 -9.73
N LYS A 30 6.75 -13.01 -10.11
CA LYS A 30 7.81 -12.47 -9.25
C LYS A 30 7.70 -10.96 -9.07
N SER A 31 7.45 -10.22 -10.14
CA SER A 31 7.33 -8.75 -10.08
C SER A 31 6.10 -8.30 -9.29
N GLY A 32 4.97 -8.99 -9.43
CA GLY A 32 3.78 -8.76 -8.61
C GLY A 32 4.04 -8.98 -7.13
N ALA A 33 4.75 -10.05 -6.76
CA ALA A 33 5.11 -10.33 -5.37
C ALA A 33 6.04 -9.25 -4.77
N GLU A 34 7.05 -8.80 -5.51
CA GLU A 34 7.95 -7.73 -5.08
C GLU A 34 7.23 -6.39 -4.90
N ALA A 35 6.28 -6.06 -5.79
CA ALA A 35 5.46 -4.84 -5.69
C ALA A 35 4.53 -4.83 -4.47
N LEU A 36 4.03 -5.99 -4.04
CA LEU A 36 3.20 -6.12 -2.84
C LEU A 36 4.02 -6.05 -1.54
N LEU A 37 5.25 -6.55 -1.54
CA LEU A 37 6.14 -6.54 -0.37
C LEU A 37 6.75 -5.14 -0.09
N GLY A 38 6.95 -4.32 -1.12
CA GLY A 38 7.57 -2.98 -1.01
C GLY A 38 6.69 -1.88 -0.41
N LYS A 39 5.38 -2.12 -0.26
CA LYS A 39 4.42 -1.14 0.31
C LYS A 39 4.00 -1.52 1.73
N ARG A 40 4.94 -1.69 2.65
CA ARG A 40 4.59 -1.62 4.08
C ARG A 40 4.32 -0.16 4.40
N GLY A 41 3.04 0.23 4.34
CA GLY A 41 2.58 1.52 4.84
C GLY A 41 3.05 1.75 6.28
N ARG A 42 3.12 3.02 6.70
CA ARG A 42 3.44 3.40 8.08
C ARG A 42 2.57 2.57 9.02
N LYS A 43 3.19 1.89 10.00
CA LYS A 43 2.44 1.16 11.03
C LYS A 43 1.39 2.12 11.63
N PRO A 44 0.12 1.70 11.77
CA PRO A 44 -0.89 2.51 12.42
C PRO A 44 -0.38 2.94 13.79
N ASP A 45 -0.38 4.24 14.05
CA ASP A 45 -0.02 4.76 15.37
C ASP A 45 -1.16 4.41 16.34
N PRO A 46 -0.92 3.59 17.39
CA PRO A 46 -1.97 3.23 18.35
C PRO A 46 -2.54 4.44 19.09
N ASN A 47 -1.81 5.57 19.12
CA ASN A 47 -2.21 6.81 19.78
C ASN A 47 -2.70 7.89 18.80
N ALA A 48 -3.02 7.52 17.55
CA ALA A 48 -3.57 8.47 16.59
C ALA A 48 -4.88 9.09 17.09
N LYS A 49 -5.06 10.40 16.83
CA LYS A 49 -6.35 11.07 17.05
C LYS A 49 -7.43 10.35 16.24
N GLN A 50 -8.53 9.99 16.88
CA GLN A 50 -9.65 9.34 16.21
C GLN A 50 -10.58 10.39 15.60
N LEU A 51 -10.92 10.23 14.33
CA LEU A 51 -11.97 11.02 13.70
C LEU A 51 -13.32 10.42 14.09
N LEU A 52 -14.12 11.20 14.82
CA LEU A 52 -15.42 10.77 15.31
C LEU A 52 -16.48 11.84 15.00
N THR A 53 -17.69 11.39 14.69
CA THR A 53 -18.83 12.28 14.44
C THR A 53 -19.50 12.64 15.77
N LEU A 54 -19.16 13.81 16.32
CA LEU A 54 -19.74 14.37 17.54
C LEU A 54 -20.56 15.62 17.24
N ARG A 55 -21.70 15.78 17.94
CA ARG A 55 -22.48 17.02 17.94
C ARG A 55 -22.10 17.85 19.17
N LEU A 56 -21.71 19.10 18.93
CA LEU A 56 -21.39 20.09 19.96
C LEU A 56 -22.32 21.29 19.81
N ASP A 57 -22.47 22.08 20.88
CA ASP A 57 -23.16 23.35 20.84
C ASP A 57 -22.52 24.29 19.79
N PRO A 58 -23.30 24.93 18.90
CA PRO A 58 -22.77 25.87 17.92
C PRO A 58 -21.92 26.99 18.52
N GLN A 59 -22.29 27.53 19.69
CA GLN A 59 -21.53 28.60 20.35
C GLN A 59 -20.14 28.14 20.77
N VAL A 60 -19.99 26.87 21.18
CA VAL A 60 -18.68 26.29 21.53
C VAL A 60 -17.82 26.17 20.26
N ILE A 61 -18.41 25.71 19.16
CA ILE A 61 -17.71 25.59 17.88
C ILE A 61 -17.23 26.97 17.40
N GLU A 62 -18.12 27.96 17.41
CA GLU A 62 -17.80 29.33 16.98
C GLU A 62 -16.75 29.98 17.87
N TYR A 63 -16.84 29.80 19.20
CA TYR A 63 -15.82 30.26 20.13
C TYR A 63 -14.45 29.72 19.73
N PHE A 64 -14.30 28.39 19.56
CA PHE A 64 -13.01 27.84 19.17
C PHE A 64 -12.61 28.27 17.76
N ARG A 65 -13.49 28.28 16.75
CA ARG A 65 -13.13 28.75 15.40
C ARG A 65 -12.61 30.18 15.37
N SER A 66 -13.20 31.08 16.17
CA SER A 66 -12.81 32.49 16.24
C SER A 66 -11.35 32.71 16.65
N THR A 67 -10.76 31.74 17.33
CA THR A 67 -9.36 31.80 17.76
C THR A 67 -8.34 31.54 16.64
N GLY A 68 -8.78 31.27 15.42
CA GLY A 68 -7.92 31.08 14.26
C GLY A 68 -7.28 29.70 14.14
N GLU A 69 -6.11 29.64 13.50
CA GLU A 69 -5.41 28.39 13.21
C GLU A 69 -5.13 27.57 14.49
N GLY A 70 -5.28 26.25 14.36
CA GLY A 70 -5.08 25.32 15.49
C GLY A 70 -6.21 25.27 16.50
N TRP A 71 -7.38 25.88 16.22
CA TRP A 71 -8.54 25.84 17.13
C TRP A 71 -8.96 24.42 17.54
N GLN A 72 -8.84 23.43 16.66
CA GLN A 72 -9.14 22.04 16.99
C GLN A 72 -8.18 21.45 18.02
N THR A 73 -6.90 21.81 17.95
CA THR A 73 -5.89 21.40 18.95
C THR A 73 -6.22 22.02 20.29
N ARG A 74 -6.57 23.31 20.33
CA ARG A 74 -6.93 24.02 21.57
C ARG A 74 -8.25 23.50 22.16
N MET A 75 -9.21 23.12 21.33
CA MET A 75 -10.43 22.42 21.77
C MET A 75 -10.10 21.05 22.38
N ASN A 76 -9.22 20.28 21.75
CA ASN A 76 -8.79 18.99 22.27
C ASN A 76 -8.07 19.13 23.64
N GLU A 77 -7.21 20.13 23.81
CA GLU A 77 -6.57 20.43 25.10
C GLU A 77 -7.58 20.78 26.19
N ALA A 78 -8.59 21.61 25.86
CA ALA A 78 -9.67 21.94 26.80
C ALA A 78 -10.46 20.69 27.23
N LEU A 79 -10.77 19.80 26.28
CA LEU A 79 -11.45 18.53 26.57
C LEU A 79 -10.60 17.61 27.46
N ARG A 80 -9.28 17.51 27.20
CA ARG A 80 -8.36 16.75 28.06
C ARG A 80 -8.34 17.29 29.48
N LYS A 81 -8.18 18.62 29.62
CA LYS A 81 -8.17 19.28 30.93
C LYS A 81 -9.48 19.04 31.69
N ALA A 82 -10.62 19.13 31.02
CA ALA A 82 -11.93 18.86 31.62
C ALA A 82 -12.11 17.39 32.04
N ALA A 83 -11.50 16.45 31.31
CA ALA A 83 -11.50 15.03 31.64
C ALA A 83 -10.41 14.62 32.66
N GLY A 84 -9.48 15.51 33.01
CA GLY A 84 -8.33 15.21 33.88
C GLY A 84 -7.19 14.43 33.19
N LEU A 85 -7.03 14.60 31.88
CA LEU A 85 -6.03 13.93 31.01
C LEU A 85 -4.88 14.84 30.55
#